data_AF-A0A1F8LKG9-F1
#
_entry.id   AF-A0A1F8LKG9-F1
#
_cell.length_a   1.000
_cell.length_b   1.000
_cell.length_c   1.000
_cell.angle_alpha   90.00
_cell.angle_beta   90.00
_cell.angle_gamma   90.00
#
_symmetry.space_group_name_H-M   'P 1'
#
loop_
_entity.id
_entity.type
_entity.pdbx_description
1 polymer ?
#
loop_
_entity_poly.entity_id
_entity_poly.type
_entity_poly.pdbx_seq_one_letter_code
_entity_poly.pdbx_strand_id
1 'polypeptide(L)'
;MSSELRPGAAVERRFFDQEHRELELGIGRIEEVAGLAGSLAARDLSNALRTLLDWLQRSLRPHVEWEESWLYPEFDRIGGTPWVTRVMRCEHRQIERLIQLLEGDWEELRHEPTHRQLVDLRARLYALHSLVRSHFEKEERFLLPLLGNEVEATSHLD
;
A
#
# COMPACT_ATOMS: atom_id res chain seq x y z
N MET A 1 -21.42 -21.45 -18.18
CA MET A 1 -20.86 -22.64 -17.49
C MET A 1 -19.85 -22.11 -16.49
N SER A 2 -20.07 -22.38 -15.21
CA SER A 2 -19.34 -21.77 -14.09
C SER A 2 -17.85 -22.09 -14.17
N SER A 3 -17.03 -21.05 -14.29
CA SER A 3 -15.58 -21.10 -14.15
C SER A 3 -15.26 -21.26 -12.66
N GLU A 4 -15.04 -22.49 -12.22
CA GLU A 4 -14.49 -22.73 -10.89
C GLU A 4 -12.96 -22.60 -10.98
N LEU A 5 -12.42 -21.54 -10.36
CA LEU A 5 -10.97 -21.39 -10.16
C LEU A 5 -10.41 -22.68 -9.56
N ARG A 6 -9.19 -23.08 -9.97
CA ARG A 6 -8.43 -24.12 -9.26
C ARG A 6 -8.42 -23.80 -7.76
N PRO A 7 -8.65 -24.78 -6.86
CA PRO A 7 -8.82 -24.52 -5.42
C PRO A 7 -7.72 -23.65 -4.80
N GLY A 8 -6.46 -23.77 -5.27
CA GLY A 8 -5.33 -22.94 -4.83
C GLY A 8 -5.46 -21.46 -5.22
N ALA A 9 -5.68 -21.17 -6.51
CA ALA A 9 -5.83 -19.79 -7.01
C ALA A 9 -7.05 -19.08 -6.42
N ALA A 10 -8.13 -19.81 -6.15
CA ALA A 10 -9.32 -19.27 -5.47
C ALA A 10 -9.04 -18.89 -4.01
N VAL A 11 -8.22 -19.67 -3.32
CA VAL A 11 -7.83 -19.42 -1.93
C VAL A 11 -6.84 -18.25 -1.86
N GLU A 12 -5.85 -18.20 -2.74
CA GLU A 12 -4.91 -17.10 -2.88
C GLU A 12 -5.63 -15.78 -3.16
N ARG A 13 -6.55 -15.76 -4.12
CA ARG A 13 -7.34 -14.56 -4.42
C ARG A 13 -8.16 -14.06 -3.23
N ARG A 14 -8.81 -14.97 -2.49
CA ARG A 14 -9.59 -14.60 -1.29
C ARG A 14 -8.72 -14.07 -0.16
N PHE A 15 -7.50 -14.60 -0.02
CA PHE A 15 -6.52 -14.09 0.93
C PHE A 15 -6.13 -12.64 0.58
N PHE A 16 -5.81 -12.35 -0.69
CA PHE A 16 -5.49 -10.99 -1.15
C PHE A 16 -6.66 -10.03 -0.96
N ASP A 17 -7.86 -10.44 -1.36
CA ASP A 17 -9.04 -9.58 -1.20
C ASP A 17 -9.30 -9.27 0.29
N GLN A 18 -9.00 -10.19 1.22
CA GLN A 18 -9.14 -9.95 2.65
C GLN A 18 -8.04 -9.02 3.19
N GLU A 19 -6.78 -9.27 2.82
CA GLU A 19 -5.66 -8.42 3.21
C GLU A 19 -5.86 -6.97 2.73
N HIS A 20 -6.25 -6.78 1.46
CA HIS A 20 -6.51 -5.46 0.90
C HIS A 20 -7.63 -4.72 1.64
N ARG A 21 -8.73 -5.40 1.99
CA ARG A 21 -9.79 -4.79 2.82
C ARG A 21 -9.29 -4.32 4.19
N GLU A 22 -8.38 -5.08 4.80
CA GLU A 22 -7.78 -4.68 6.08
C GLU A 22 -6.82 -3.49 5.92
N LEU A 23 -6.06 -3.46 4.82
CA LEU A 23 -5.16 -2.37 4.48
C LEU A 23 -5.91 -1.08 4.11
N GLU A 24 -7.03 -1.16 3.40
CA GLU A 24 -7.90 -0.01 3.06
C GLU A 24 -8.31 0.79 4.30
N LEU A 25 -8.65 0.11 5.40
CA LEU A 25 -8.99 0.75 6.66
C LEU A 25 -7.80 1.54 7.24
N GLY A 26 -6.59 1.03 7.07
CA GLY A 26 -5.37 1.71 7.50
C GLY A 26 -4.95 2.85 6.58
N ILE A 27 -5.16 2.71 5.27
CA ILE A 27 -4.94 3.77 4.27
C ILE A 27 -5.81 4.99 4.60
N GLY A 28 -7.08 4.79 4.97
CA GLY A 28 -7.97 5.86 5.40
C GLY A 28 -7.42 6.67 6.59
N ARG A 29 -6.68 6.03 7.51
CA ARG A 29 -6.06 6.72 8.66
C ARG A 29 -4.98 7.72 8.24
N ILE A 30 -4.34 7.53 7.09
CA ILE A 30 -3.34 8.48 6.58
C ILE A 30 -3.99 9.84 6.32
N GLU A 31 -5.17 9.84 5.68
CA GLU A 31 -5.96 11.04 5.44
C GLU A 31 -6.46 11.67 6.74
N GLU A 32 -6.95 10.85 7.68
CA GLU A 32 -7.39 11.33 8.99
C GLU A 32 -6.28 12.09 9.73
N VAL A 33 -5.07 11.51 9.81
CA VAL A 33 -3.91 12.18 10.44
C VAL A 33 -3.51 13.44 9.68
N ALA A 34 -3.62 13.45 8.34
CA ALA A 34 -3.38 14.65 7.54
C ALA A 34 -4.34 15.79 7.89
N GLY A 35 -5.62 15.48 8.11
CA GLY A 35 -6.64 16.45 8.52
C GLY A 35 -6.43 17.02 9.93
N LEU A 36 -5.78 16.26 10.82
CA LEU A 36 -5.45 16.68 12.17
C LEU A 36 -4.22 17.61 12.24
N ALA A 37 -3.35 17.57 11.23
CA ALA A 37 -2.15 18.40 11.17
C ALA A 37 -2.50 19.89 11.08
N GLY A 38 -2.16 20.64 12.14
CA GLY A 38 -2.50 22.06 12.31
C GLY A 38 -3.76 22.32 13.15
N SER A 39 -4.48 21.28 13.56
CA SER A 39 -5.70 21.38 14.39
C SER A 39 -5.48 20.86 15.82
N LEU A 40 -4.56 19.91 16.00
CA LEU A 40 -4.22 19.33 17.30
C LEU A 40 -3.01 19.99 17.96
N ALA A 41 -2.92 19.86 19.28
CA ALA A 41 -1.69 20.13 20.01
C ALA A 41 -0.58 19.16 19.57
N ALA A 42 0.69 19.61 19.63
CA ALA A 42 1.85 18.85 19.16
C ALA A 42 1.92 17.42 19.70
N ARG A 43 1.61 17.24 20.99
CA ARG A 43 1.59 15.93 21.66
C ARG A 43 0.56 14.97 21.04
N ASP A 44 -0.65 15.45 20.77
CA ASP A 44 -1.73 14.60 20.24
C ASP A 44 -1.47 14.25 18.77
N LEU A 45 -0.95 15.21 18.00
CA LEU A 45 -0.48 14.98 16.64
C LEU A 45 0.66 13.94 16.60
N SER A 46 1.63 14.05 17.52
CA SER A 46 2.73 13.09 17.64
C SER A 46 2.23 11.68 17.98
N ASN A 47 1.23 11.55 18.87
CA ASN A 47 0.62 10.26 19.17
C ASN A 47 -0.11 9.66 17.97
N ALA A 48 -0.90 10.47 17.25
CA ALA A 48 -1.60 10.03 16.05
C ALA A 48 -0.63 9.58 14.95
N LEU A 49 0.43 10.35 14.72
CA LEU A 49 1.47 10.01 13.76
C LEU A 49 2.22 8.73 14.17
N ARG A 50 2.54 8.54 15.46
CA ARG A 50 3.15 7.29 15.95
C ARG A 50 2.27 6.09 15.66
N THR A 51 0.98 6.17 15.95
CA THR A 51 0.04 5.06 15.68
C THR A 51 -0.05 4.75 14.19
N LEU A 52 0.01 5.77 13.33
CA LEU A 52 0.09 5.57 11.89
C LEU A 52 1.40 4.89 11.47
N LEU A 53 2.55 5.36 11.98
CA LEU A 53 3.87 4.75 11.71
C LEU A 53 3.93 3.29 12.16
N ASP A 54 3.35 2.97 13.32
CA ASP A 54 3.23 1.58 13.80
C ASP A 54 2.43 0.70 12.82
N TRP A 55 1.35 1.23 12.24
CA TRP A 55 0.57 0.51 11.22
C TRP A 55 1.34 0.37 9.91
N LEU A 56 2.02 1.42 9.45
CA LEU A 56 2.87 1.37 8.25
C LEU A 56 3.94 0.28 8.39
N GLN A 57 4.55 0.16 9.58
CA GLN A 57 5.56 -0.84 9.87
C GLN A 57 5.02 -2.28 10.00
N ARG A 58 3.82 -2.45 10.58
CA ARG A 58 3.29 -3.79 10.91
C ARG A 58 2.35 -4.36 9.88
N SER A 59 1.85 -3.55 8.97
CA SER A 59 0.87 -3.95 7.95
C SER A 59 1.35 -3.61 6.55
N LEU A 60 1.60 -2.33 6.25
CA LEU A 60 1.93 -1.93 4.87
C LEU A 60 3.30 -2.44 4.41
N ARG A 61 4.37 -2.27 5.22
CA ARG A 61 5.73 -2.74 4.88
C ARG A 61 5.77 -4.26 4.66
N PRO A 62 5.20 -5.11 5.55
CA PRO A 62 5.13 -6.56 5.31
C PRO A 62 4.39 -6.95 4.02
N HIS A 63 3.30 -6.25 3.69
CA HIS A 63 2.57 -6.46 2.44
C HIS A 63 3.48 -6.17 1.23
N VAL A 64 4.12 -5.00 1.19
CA VAL A 64 5.07 -4.62 0.13
C VAL A 64 6.24 -5.62 -0.01
N GLU A 65 6.81 -6.08 1.10
CA GLU A 65 7.88 -7.08 1.10
C GLU A 65 7.43 -8.42 0.53
N TRP A 66 6.22 -8.85 0.89
CA TRP A 66 5.63 -10.07 0.38
C TRP A 66 5.36 -9.96 -1.13
N GLU A 67 4.84 -8.83 -1.60
CA GLU A 67 4.62 -8.60 -3.03
C GLU A 67 5.91 -8.65 -3.83
N GLU A 68 6.96 -7.99 -3.36
CA GLU A 68 8.25 -7.97 -4.06
C GLU A 68 8.92 -9.35 -4.11
N SER A 69 8.81 -10.11 -3.02
CA SER A 69 9.48 -11.41 -2.87
C SER A 69 8.72 -12.58 -3.50
N TRP A 70 7.40 -12.49 -3.61
CA TRP A 70 6.57 -13.60 -4.09
C TRP A 70 5.61 -13.22 -5.22
N LEU A 71 4.78 -12.18 -5.03
CA LEU A 71 3.69 -11.89 -5.97
C LEU A 71 4.19 -11.37 -7.33
N TYR A 72 5.07 -10.38 -7.32
CA TYR A 72 5.57 -9.76 -8.54
C TYR A 72 6.38 -10.72 -9.41
N PRO A 73 7.23 -11.62 -8.86
CA PRO A 73 7.81 -12.72 -9.65
C PRO A 73 6.77 -13.58 -10.39
N GLU A 74 5.63 -13.90 -9.77
CA GLU A 74 4.57 -14.66 -10.44
C GLU A 74 3.90 -13.85 -11.55
N PHE A 75 3.66 -12.55 -11.35
CA PHE A 75 3.15 -11.69 -12.41
C PHE A 75 4.13 -11.51 -13.56
N ASP A 76 5.43 -11.41 -13.27
CA ASP A 76 6.47 -11.33 -14.30
C ASP A 76 6.49 -12.60 -15.15
N ARG A 77 6.28 -13.77 -14.52
CA ARG A 77 6.14 -15.07 -15.20
C ARG A 77 4.88 -15.13 -16.06
N ILE A 78 3.72 -14.73 -15.52
CA ILE A 78 2.42 -14.76 -16.24
C ILE A 78 2.44 -13.80 -17.43
N GLY A 79 2.92 -12.57 -17.23
CA GLY A 79 2.96 -11.54 -18.26
C GLY A 79 4.10 -11.69 -19.27
N GLY A 80 5.08 -12.58 -19.00
CA GLY A 80 6.28 -12.75 -19.82
C GLY A 80 7.19 -11.51 -19.87
N THR A 81 6.97 -10.53 -18.99
CA THR A 81 7.73 -9.29 -18.94
C THR A 81 7.64 -8.61 -17.57
N PRO A 82 8.74 -8.01 -17.07
CA PRO A 82 8.72 -7.32 -15.79
C PRO A 82 8.29 -5.85 -15.87
N TRP A 83 7.79 -5.38 -17.02
CA TRP A 83 7.53 -3.96 -17.23
C TRP A 83 6.50 -3.40 -16.25
N VAL A 84 5.41 -4.14 -16.01
CA VAL A 84 4.34 -3.69 -15.12
C VAL A 84 4.83 -3.64 -13.66
N THR A 85 5.41 -4.73 -13.16
CA THR A 85 5.91 -4.80 -11.79
C THR A 85 7.10 -3.85 -11.55
N ARG A 86 7.86 -3.47 -12.59
CA ARG A 86 8.91 -2.44 -12.48
C ARG A 86 8.34 -1.05 -12.18
N VAL A 87 7.16 -0.73 -12.72
CA VAL A 87 6.42 0.51 -12.36
C VAL A 87 5.98 0.41 -10.90
N MET A 88 5.39 -0.71 -10.48
CA MET A 88 4.93 -0.91 -9.11
C MET A 88 6.08 -0.81 -8.08
N ARG A 89 7.22 -1.47 -8.33
CA ARG A 89 8.43 -1.34 -7.50
C ARG A 89 8.98 0.10 -7.46
N CYS A 90 8.73 0.90 -8.50
CA CYS A 90 9.07 2.31 -8.46
C CYS A 90 8.19 3.08 -7.48
N GLU A 91 6.92 2.74 -7.40
CA GLU A 91 5.97 3.31 -6.44
C GLU A 91 6.28 2.84 -5.02
N HIS A 92 6.63 1.58 -4.79
CA HIS A 92 7.14 1.08 -3.49
C HIS A 92 8.29 1.93 -2.96
N ARG A 93 9.28 2.22 -3.81
CA ARG A 93 10.40 3.09 -3.41
C ARG A 93 9.96 4.52 -3.09
N GLN A 94 8.91 5.02 -3.71
CA GLN A 94 8.37 6.35 -3.41
C GLN A 94 7.58 6.35 -2.10
N ILE A 95 6.78 5.32 -1.86
CA ILE A 95 6.06 5.06 -0.60
C ILE A 95 7.08 5.00 0.54
N GLU A 96 8.11 4.18 0.43
CA GLU A 96 9.13 4.02 1.47
C GLU A 96 9.87 5.34 1.77
N ARG A 97 10.20 6.14 0.74
CA ARG A 97 10.79 7.47 0.95
C ARG A 97 9.87 8.40 1.72
N LEU A 98 8.57 8.39 1.44
CA LEU A 98 7.60 9.20 2.18
C LEU A 98 7.46 8.73 3.63
N ILE A 99 7.47 7.41 3.87
CA ILE A 99 7.44 6.85 5.23
C ILE A 99 8.67 7.32 6.02
N GLN A 100 9.87 7.26 5.44
CA GLN A 100 11.11 7.74 6.09
C GLN A 100 11.05 9.23 6.43
N LEU A 101 10.46 10.06 5.57
CA LEU A 101 10.27 11.48 5.86
C LEU A 101 9.28 11.69 7.03
N LEU A 102 8.22 10.88 7.10
CA LEU A 102 7.25 10.94 8.19
C LEU A 102 7.84 10.46 9.52
N GLU A 103 8.74 9.46 9.50
CA GLU A 103 9.52 9.04 10.66
C GLU A 103 10.36 10.23 11.18
N GLY A 104 11.00 10.98 10.28
CA GLY A 104 11.71 12.21 10.63
C GLY A 104 10.79 13.30 11.19
N ASP A 105 9.65 13.56 10.55
CA ASP A 105 8.66 14.54 11.04
C ASP A 105 8.17 14.16 12.46
N TRP A 106 7.99 12.87 12.74
CA TRP A 106 7.60 12.39 14.06
C TRP A 106 8.65 12.65 15.13
N GLU A 107 9.94 12.53 14.80
CA GLU A 107 11.03 12.88 15.71
C GLU A 107 11.05 14.39 16.02
N GLU A 108 10.78 15.23 15.02
CA GLU A 108 10.72 16.69 15.19
C GLU A 108 9.57 17.14 16.10
N LEU A 109 8.43 16.42 16.08
CA LEU A 109 7.27 16.67 16.94
C LEU A 109 7.52 16.45 18.45
N ARG A 110 8.72 16.04 18.86
CA ARG A 110 9.16 16.06 20.27
C ARG A 110 9.29 17.49 20.81
N HIS A 111 9.39 18.47 19.92
CA HIS A 111 9.41 19.90 20.23
C HIS A 111 8.14 20.56 19.67
N GLU A 112 7.89 21.81 20.05
CA GLU A 112 6.78 22.57 19.47
C GLU A 112 7.04 22.81 17.97
N PRO A 113 6.20 22.26 17.06
CA PRO A 113 6.44 22.38 15.64
C PRO A 113 6.14 23.80 15.15
N THR A 114 6.97 24.26 14.22
CA THR A 114 6.67 25.48 13.46
C THR A 114 5.49 25.26 12.53
N HIS A 115 4.82 26.35 12.14
CA HIS A 115 3.75 26.30 11.13
C HIS A 115 4.22 25.65 9.82
N ARG A 116 5.48 25.89 9.42
CA ARG A 116 6.05 25.28 8.20
C ARG A 116 6.16 23.76 8.33
N GLN A 117 6.65 23.25 9.45
CA GLN A 117 6.74 21.79 9.69
C GLN A 117 5.35 21.14 9.64
N LEU A 118 4.32 21.79 10.19
CA LEU A 118 2.94 21.29 10.12
C LEU A 118 2.40 21.24 8.69
N VAL A 119 2.70 22.26 7.88
CA VAL A 119 2.32 22.28 6.46
C VAL A 119 3.03 21.17 5.67
N ASP A 120 4.34 21.01 5.90
CA ASP A 120 5.15 20.02 5.21
C ASP A 120 4.72 18.59 5.58
N LEU A 121 4.51 18.31 6.88
CA LEU A 121 3.96 17.04 7.38
C LEU A 121 2.61 16.73 6.72
N ARG A 122 1.68 17.71 6.71
CA ARG A 122 0.36 17.54 6.10
C ARG A 122 0.47 17.23 4.60
N ALA A 123 1.33 17.93 3.88
CA ALA A 123 1.55 17.69 2.46
C ALA A 123 2.09 16.28 2.20
N ARG A 124 3.03 15.79 3.02
CA ARG A 124 3.58 14.42 2.91
C ARG A 124 2.55 13.35 3.22
N LEU A 125 1.70 13.56 4.23
CA LEU A 125 0.62 12.62 4.55
C LEU A 125 -0.39 12.50 3.39
N TYR A 126 -0.82 13.62 2.80
CA TYR A 126 -1.70 13.58 1.63
C TYR A 126 -1.01 12.96 0.39
N ALA A 127 0.28 13.22 0.20
CA ALA A 127 1.07 12.59 -0.86
C ALA A 127 1.13 11.07 -0.67
N LEU A 128 1.42 10.60 0.55
CA LEU A 128 1.45 9.17 0.87
C LEU A 128 0.07 8.54 0.68
N HIS A 129 -0.99 9.15 1.20
CA HIS A 129 -2.35 8.65 1.04
C HIS A 129 -2.71 8.48 -0.44
N SER A 130 -2.48 9.51 -1.25
CA SER A 130 -2.81 9.50 -2.67
C SER A 130 -2.01 8.44 -3.44
N LEU A 131 -0.72 8.30 -3.12
CA LEU A 131 0.16 7.34 -3.76
C LEU A 131 -0.24 5.90 -3.41
N VAL A 132 -0.41 5.58 -2.12
CA VAL A 132 -0.79 4.23 -1.67
C VAL A 132 -2.17 3.86 -2.20
N ARG A 133 -3.15 4.77 -2.15
CA ARG A 133 -4.48 4.51 -2.69
C ARG A 133 -4.47 4.27 -4.20
N SER A 134 -3.71 5.07 -4.96
CA SER A 134 -3.55 4.84 -6.41
C SER A 134 -2.81 3.54 -6.71
N HIS A 135 -1.88 3.13 -5.85
CA HIS A 135 -1.14 1.89 -5.99
C HIS A 135 -2.05 0.67 -5.82
N PHE A 136 -2.80 0.62 -4.72
CA PHE A 136 -3.77 -0.43 -4.43
C PHE A 136 -4.83 -0.55 -5.53
N GLU A 137 -5.33 0.58 -6.04
CA GLU A 137 -6.29 0.57 -7.15
C GLU A 137 -5.71 -0.11 -8.41
N LYS A 138 -4.41 0.02 -8.67
CA LYS A 138 -3.77 -0.67 -9.81
C LYS A 138 -3.66 -2.15 -9.57
N GLU A 139 -3.35 -2.57 -8.34
CA GLU A 139 -3.23 -3.97 -7.98
C GLU A 139 -4.56 -4.68 -8.13
N GLU A 140 -5.61 -4.11 -7.54
CA GLU A 140 -6.97 -4.67 -7.58
C GLU A 140 -7.54 -4.74 -8.99
N ARG A 141 -7.30 -3.70 -9.80
CA ARG A 141 -7.92 -3.61 -11.13
C ARG A 141 -7.12 -4.29 -12.23
N PHE A 142 -5.80 -4.35 -12.11
CA PHE A 142 -4.95 -4.80 -13.22
C PHE A 142 -4.11 -6.03 -12.87
N LEU A 143 -3.63 -6.17 -11.64
CA LEU A 143 -2.71 -7.26 -11.28
C LEU A 143 -3.43 -8.48 -10.71
N LEU A 144 -4.20 -8.31 -9.64
CA LEU A 144 -4.93 -9.39 -8.98
C LEU A 144 -5.88 -10.19 -9.91
N PRO A 145 -6.51 -9.60 -10.95
CA PRO A 145 -7.27 -10.37 -11.93
C PRO A 145 -6.43 -11.39 -12.71
N LEU A 146 -5.12 -11.17 -12.87
CA LEU A 146 -4.24 -12.09 -13.62
C LEU A 146 -4.08 -13.44 -12.92
N LEU A 147 -4.17 -13.49 -11.58
CA LEU A 147 -4.13 -14.75 -10.81
C LEU A 147 -5.33 -15.67 -11.12
N GLY A 148 -6.46 -15.11 -11.55
CA GLY A 148 -7.64 -15.89 -11.94
C GLY A 148 -7.63 -16.35 -13.41
N ASN A 149 -6.86 -15.68 -14.27
CA ASN A 149 -6.90 -15.88 -15.72
C ASN A 149 -5.98 -17.00 -16.24
N GLU A 150 -5.06 -17.54 -15.42
CA GLU A 150 -4.30 -18.76 -15.80
C GLU A 150 -5.21 -19.97 -16.10
N VAL A 151 -6.45 -19.95 -15.60
CA VAL A 151 -7.44 -21.03 -15.76
C VAL A 151 -8.03 -21.08 -17.18
N GLU A 152 -8.16 -19.95 -17.88
CA GLU A 152 -8.77 -19.92 -19.23
C GLU A 152 -7.75 -20.18 -20.35
N ALA A 153 -6.50 -19.71 -20.20
CA ALA A 153 -5.49 -19.85 -21.23
C ALA A 153 -4.99 -21.29 -21.43
N THR A 154 -5.14 -22.15 -20.41
CA THR A 154 -4.75 -23.56 -20.47
C THR A 154 -5.88 -24.51 -20.86
N SER A 155 -7.14 -24.05 -20.90
CA SER A 155 -8.30 -24.86 -21.30
C SER A 155 -8.60 -24.87 -22.80
N HIS A 156 -7.76 -24.22 -23.62
CA HIS A 156 -7.94 -24.11 -25.08
C HIS A 156 -6.92 -24.89 -25.91
N LEU A 157 -6.16 -25.80 -25.29
CA LEU A 157 -5.14 -26.63 -25.96
C LEU A 157 -5.46 -28.13 -26.05
N ASP A 158 -6.71 -28.54 -25.79
CA ASP A 158 -7.19 -29.91 -26.03
C ASP A 158 -8.17 -29.99 -27.22
#